data_AF-A0A2S8WVF2-F1
#
_entry.id   AF-A0A2S8WVF2-F1
#
_cell.length_a   1.000
_cell.length_b   1.000
_cell.length_c   1.000
_cell.angle_alpha   90.00
_cell.angle_beta   90.00
_cell.angle_gamma   90.00
#
_symmetry.space_group_name_H-M   'P 1'
#
loop_
_entity.id
_entity.type
_entity.pdbx_description
1 polymer ?
#
loop_
_entity_poly.entity_id
_entity_poly.type
_entity_poly.pdbx_seq_one_letter_code
_entity_poly.pdbx_strand_id
1 'polypeptide(L)'
;MRITTASLSNTTDRNLQAAMNRLATVQNKAGTQKEIGRPSDDPSGTANAMAVRAQQRQTDQYTRNTQDANGWLSTADRAMSTATDLIQQLRDLTVAGANDGALAPEAKEAIALELIQVRDSLMVVANTQYNGRHIFAGSSNGANALDKDNYTFSVGSSVERRVGDNSTVRVDVDGTKAFGNGTTSVFALVTEIVAELRLGTNIGSRIAKVDGFLQQVLGVHSTIGASHASVLAAEESLLNDAVALEGRRSIIEDIDLGAVVLDLKKQELAYQAALSAAARTLQPSLMDFLR
;
A
#
# COMPACT_ATOMS: atom_id res chain seq x y z
N MET A 1 19.55 26.06 -66.27
CA MET A 1 18.40 26.73 -65.63
C MET A 1 18.90 27.96 -64.89
N ARG A 2 18.35 29.17 -65.16
CA ARG A 2 18.71 30.39 -64.40
C ARG A 2 18.02 30.33 -63.04
N ILE A 3 18.79 30.26 -61.97
CA ILE A 3 18.28 30.49 -60.61
C ILE A 3 17.89 31.97 -60.57
N THR A 4 16.59 32.25 -60.40
CA THR A 4 16.10 33.62 -60.23
C THR A 4 16.38 34.09 -58.81
N THR A 5 16.56 35.40 -58.61
CA THR A 5 16.69 36.02 -57.28
C THR A 5 15.54 35.63 -56.35
N ALA A 6 14.32 35.50 -56.90
CA ALA A 6 13.15 34.97 -56.18
C ALA A 6 13.31 33.51 -55.73
N SER A 7 13.89 32.64 -56.56
CA SER A 7 14.17 31.24 -56.19
C SER A 7 15.24 31.14 -55.09
N LEU A 8 16.24 32.02 -55.11
CA LEU A 8 17.28 32.07 -54.07
C LEU A 8 16.71 32.55 -52.73
N SER A 9 15.94 33.65 -52.74
CA SER A 9 15.24 34.17 -51.55
C SER A 9 14.32 33.12 -50.92
N ASN A 10 13.45 32.49 -51.71
CA ASN A 10 12.54 31.46 -51.22
C ASN A 10 13.26 30.23 -50.66
N THR A 11 14.49 29.95 -51.10
CA THR A 11 15.28 28.83 -50.57
C THR A 11 15.93 29.23 -49.25
N THR A 12 16.45 30.45 -49.15
CA THR A 12 16.99 31.02 -47.91
C THR A 12 15.92 31.10 -46.83
N ASP A 13 14.72 31.60 -47.14
CA ASP A 13 13.61 31.71 -46.18
C ASP A 13 13.17 30.34 -45.65
N ARG A 14 13.06 29.33 -46.54
CA ARG A 14 12.75 27.94 -46.14
C ARG A 14 13.82 27.36 -45.23
N ASN A 15 15.10 27.60 -45.52
CA ASN A 15 16.21 27.13 -44.70
C ASN A 15 16.21 27.80 -43.32
N LEU A 16 15.90 29.10 -43.25
CA LEU A 16 15.87 29.89 -42.03
C LEU A 16 14.69 29.48 -41.13
N GLN A 17 13.51 29.25 -41.72
CA GLN A 17 12.36 28.68 -41.03
C GLN A 17 12.64 27.25 -40.52
N ALA A 18 13.30 26.40 -41.31
CA ALA A 18 13.71 25.06 -40.86
C ALA A 18 14.71 25.12 -39.69
N ALA A 19 15.65 26.06 -39.72
CA ALA A 19 16.61 26.28 -38.63
C ALA A 19 15.94 26.79 -37.36
N MET A 20 15.01 27.76 -37.47
CA MET A 20 14.18 28.22 -36.34
C MET A 20 13.39 27.07 -35.72
N ASN A 21 12.76 26.23 -36.54
CA ASN A 21 11.96 25.10 -36.06
C ASN A 21 12.83 24.09 -35.29
N ARG A 22 14.01 23.74 -35.80
CA ARG A 22 14.95 22.84 -35.10
C ARG A 22 15.41 23.43 -33.77
N LEU A 23 15.75 24.72 -33.75
CA LEU A 23 16.14 25.42 -32.53
C LEU A 23 15.00 25.41 -31.50
N ALA A 24 13.78 25.72 -31.92
CA ALA A 24 12.60 25.66 -31.06
C ALA A 24 12.36 24.26 -30.49
N THR A 25 12.52 23.20 -31.29
CA THR A 25 12.40 21.81 -30.80
C THR A 25 13.43 21.50 -29.72
N VAL A 26 14.71 21.81 -29.94
CA VAL A 26 15.77 21.52 -28.95
C VAL A 26 15.61 22.38 -27.69
N GLN A 27 15.18 23.64 -27.83
CA GLN A 27 14.83 24.50 -26.69
C GLN A 27 13.68 23.91 -25.87
N ASN A 28 12.64 23.40 -26.52
CA ASN A 28 11.53 22.74 -25.83
C ASN A 28 11.98 21.46 -25.11
N LYS A 29 12.83 20.63 -25.73
CA LYS A 29 13.42 19.46 -25.06
C LYS A 29 14.27 19.87 -23.85
N ALA A 30 15.12 20.87 -23.99
CA ALA A 30 15.95 21.38 -22.89
C ALA A 30 15.11 21.95 -21.73
N GLY A 31 14.02 22.66 -22.03
CA GLY A 31 13.13 23.25 -21.01
C GLY A 31 12.22 22.22 -20.33
N THR A 32 11.73 21.22 -21.05
CA THR A 32 10.84 20.18 -20.51
C THR A 32 11.58 18.99 -19.92
N GLN A 33 12.85 18.82 -20.27
CA GLN A 33 13.70 17.66 -19.94
C GLN A 33 13.14 16.32 -20.45
N LYS A 34 12.27 16.36 -21.47
CA LYS A 34 11.64 15.18 -22.05
C LYS A 34 12.06 14.93 -23.48
N GLU A 35 12.37 13.68 -23.79
CA GLU A 35 12.73 13.24 -25.13
C GLU A 35 11.52 13.33 -26.06
N ILE A 36 10.35 12.95 -25.54
CA ILE A 36 9.07 12.99 -26.23
C ILE A 36 8.24 14.16 -25.69
N GLY A 37 8.20 15.26 -26.45
CA GLY A 37 7.41 16.45 -26.11
C GLY A 37 5.95 16.35 -26.55
N ARG A 38 5.71 15.81 -27.75
CA ARG A 38 4.37 15.61 -28.32
C ARG A 38 4.19 14.20 -28.85
N PRO A 39 2.98 13.62 -28.79
CA PRO A 39 2.69 12.30 -29.38
C PRO A 39 3.03 12.18 -30.88
N SER A 40 3.00 13.30 -31.62
CA SER A 40 3.38 13.34 -33.03
C SER A 40 4.87 13.13 -33.29
N ASP A 41 5.72 13.39 -32.29
CA ASP A 41 7.18 13.36 -32.45
C ASP A 41 7.69 11.92 -32.47
N ASP A 42 7.13 11.07 -31.60
CA ASP A 42 7.29 9.62 -31.62
C ASP A 42 6.01 8.92 -31.11
N PRO A 43 5.11 8.52 -32.03
CA PRO A 43 3.89 7.81 -31.66
C PRO A 43 4.15 6.48 -30.95
N SER A 44 5.24 5.79 -31.31
CA SER A 44 5.59 4.47 -30.77
C SER A 44 6.18 4.57 -29.37
N GLY A 45 7.13 5.48 -29.14
CA GLY A 45 7.66 5.81 -27.83
C GLY A 45 6.57 6.35 -26.91
N THR A 46 5.65 7.17 -27.42
CA THR A 46 4.50 7.66 -26.64
C THR A 46 3.60 6.51 -26.19
N ALA A 47 3.30 5.54 -27.07
CA ALA A 47 2.50 4.36 -26.70
C ALA A 47 3.19 3.53 -25.61
N ASN A 48 4.50 3.31 -25.75
CA ASN A 48 5.29 2.60 -24.74
C ASN A 48 5.34 3.34 -23.40
N ALA A 49 5.54 4.66 -23.42
CA ALA A 49 5.51 5.50 -22.23
C ALA A 49 4.15 5.47 -21.52
N MET A 50 3.05 5.52 -22.27
CA MET A 50 1.71 5.38 -21.70
C MET A 50 1.49 4.03 -21.04
N ALA A 51 1.98 2.94 -21.66
CA ALA A 51 1.92 1.61 -21.07
C ALA A 51 2.72 1.50 -19.77
N VAL A 52 3.97 2.01 -19.75
CA VAL A 52 4.79 2.06 -18.53
C VAL A 52 4.12 2.89 -17.43
N ARG A 53 3.58 4.07 -17.77
CA ARG A 53 2.84 4.89 -16.79
C ARG A 53 1.58 4.19 -16.27
N ALA A 54 0.91 3.38 -17.08
CA ALA A 54 -0.23 2.58 -16.62
C ALA A 54 0.22 1.51 -15.60
N GLN A 55 1.33 0.82 -15.88
CA GLN A 55 1.96 -0.13 -14.96
C GLN A 55 2.42 0.55 -13.65
N GLN A 56 3.00 1.76 -13.73
CA GLN A 56 3.38 2.53 -12.54
C GLN A 56 2.15 2.84 -11.67
N ARG A 57 1.07 3.38 -12.26
CA ARG A 57 -0.17 3.67 -11.52
C ARG A 57 -0.78 2.43 -10.85
N GLN A 58 -0.69 1.28 -11.52
CA GLN A 58 -1.15 0.01 -10.98
C GLN A 58 -0.28 -0.45 -9.79
N THR A 59 1.05 -0.35 -9.93
CA THR A 59 2.02 -0.64 -8.86
C THR A 59 1.77 0.28 -7.66
N ASP A 60 1.57 1.58 -7.88
CA ASP A 60 1.25 2.55 -6.82
C ASP A 60 -0.04 2.19 -6.08
N GLN A 61 -1.05 1.68 -6.80
CA GLN A 61 -2.28 1.22 -6.17
C GLN A 61 -2.05 -0.02 -5.30
N TYR A 62 -1.24 -0.96 -5.76
CA TYR A 62 -0.88 -2.13 -4.96
C TYR A 62 -0.04 -1.75 -3.74
N THR A 63 0.87 -0.80 -3.86
CA THR A 63 1.65 -0.25 -2.73
C THR A 63 0.73 0.39 -1.68
N ARG A 64 -0.29 1.15 -2.09
CA ARG A 64 -1.29 1.67 -1.13
C ARG A 64 -2.08 0.55 -0.46
N ASN A 65 -2.42 -0.50 -1.21
CA ASN A 65 -3.15 -1.65 -0.67
C ASN A 65 -2.30 -2.47 0.32
N THR A 66 -0.99 -2.67 0.06
CA THR A 66 -0.09 -3.35 0.99
C THR A 66 0.13 -2.54 2.26
N GLN A 67 0.23 -1.21 2.16
CA GLN A 67 0.32 -0.33 3.32
C GLN A 67 -0.93 -0.41 4.21
N ASP A 68 -2.14 -0.40 3.63
CA ASP A 68 -3.39 -0.61 4.37
C ASP A 68 -3.43 -2.01 5.01
N ALA A 69 -3.01 -3.04 4.26
CA ALA A 69 -2.96 -4.41 4.76
C ALA A 69 -1.98 -4.55 5.94
N ASN A 70 -0.80 -3.93 5.86
CA ASN A 70 0.20 -3.92 6.92
C ASN A 70 -0.33 -3.21 8.18
N GLY A 71 -0.95 -2.04 8.02
CA GLY A 71 -1.59 -1.33 9.14
C GLY A 71 -2.70 -2.14 9.81
N TRP A 72 -3.53 -2.82 9.02
CA TRP A 72 -4.59 -3.68 9.54
C TRP A 72 -4.02 -4.90 10.28
N LEU A 73 -3.11 -5.63 9.64
CA LEU A 73 -2.52 -6.86 10.17
C LEU A 73 -1.68 -6.58 11.42
N SER A 74 -0.92 -5.48 11.49
CA SER A 74 -0.19 -5.10 12.70
C SER A 74 -1.11 -4.77 13.88
N THR A 75 -2.31 -4.25 13.59
CA THR A 75 -3.33 -4.00 14.63
C THR A 75 -3.95 -5.30 15.10
N ALA A 76 -4.23 -6.23 14.18
CA ALA A 76 -4.69 -7.56 14.50
C ALA A 76 -3.66 -8.39 15.28
N ASP A 77 -2.37 -8.32 14.90
CA ASP A 77 -1.26 -8.98 15.57
C ASP A 77 -1.14 -8.51 17.04
N ARG A 78 -1.13 -7.19 17.27
CA ARG A 78 -1.15 -6.62 18.63
C ARG A 78 -2.37 -7.06 19.44
N ALA A 79 -3.56 -7.08 18.83
CA ALA A 79 -4.77 -7.54 19.50
C ALA A 79 -4.68 -9.02 19.89
N MET A 80 -4.13 -9.88 19.03
CA MET A 80 -3.93 -11.31 19.33
C MET A 80 -2.85 -11.57 20.36
N SER A 81 -1.76 -10.78 20.37
CA SER A 81 -0.76 -10.85 21.44
C SER A 81 -1.41 -10.54 22.79
N THR A 82 -2.15 -9.43 22.90
CA THR A 82 -2.86 -9.08 24.13
C THR A 82 -3.89 -10.14 24.53
N ALA A 83 -4.62 -10.71 23.57
CA ALA A 83 -5.56 -11.80 23.83
C ALA A 83 -4.87 -13.05 24.38
N THR A 84 -3.70 -13.41 23.83
CA THR A 84 -2.89 -14.55 24.26
C THR A 84 -2.44 -14.37 25.71
N ASP A 85 -1.92 -13.18 26.04
CA ASP A 85 -1.49 -12.85 27.41
C ASP A 85 -2.64 -12.90 28.41
N LEU A 86 -3.81 -12.35 28.05
CA LEU A 86 -5.02 -12.39 28.88
C LEU A 86 -5.54 -13.82 29.09
N ILE A 87 -5.46 -14.70 28.08
CA ILE A 87 -5.86 -16.10 28.23
C ILE A 87 -4.86 -16.88 29.09
N GLN A 88 -3.57 -16.56 29.03
CA GLN A 88 -2.58 -17.11 29.96
C GLN A 88 -2.86 -16.66 31.40
N GLN A 89 -3.17 -15.37 31.61
CA GLN A 89 -3.59 -14.88 32.92
C GLN A 89 -4.85 -15.57 33.43
N LEU A 90 -5.85 -15.77 32.55
CA LEU A 90 -7.04 -16.55 32.86
C LEU A 90 -6.68 -17.98 33.32
N ARG A 91 -5.76 -18.63 32.62
CA ARG A 91 -5.28 -19.97 32.98
C ARG A 91 -4.65 -19.99 34.37
N ASP A 92 -3.76 -19.05 34.66
CA ASP A 92 -3.08 -18.97 35.95
C ASP A 92 -4.05 -18.73 37.11
N LEU A 93 -5.04 -17.85 36.91
CA LEU A 93 -6.12 -17.62 37.87
C LEU A 93 -7.01 -18.84 38.06
N THR A 94 -7.28 -19.58 36.99
CA THR A 94 -8.06 -20.83 37.04
C THR A 94 -7.30 -21.91 37.82
N VAL A 95 -5.98 -22.02 37.64
CA VAL A 95 -5.12 -22.91 38.43
C VAL A 95 -5.08 -22.49 39.89
N ALA A 96 -4.96 -21.19 40.17
CA ALA A 96 -4.96 -20.66 41.52
C ALA A 96 -6.29 -20.96 42.25
N GLY A 97 -7.42 -20.73 41.58
CA GLY A 97 -8.76 -21.00 42.11
C GLY A 97 -9.10 -22.49 42.22
N ALA A 98 -8.43 -23.37 41.45
CA ALA A 98 -8.61 -24.81 41.54
C ALA A 98 -8.02 -25.43 42.82
N ASN A 99 -7.18 -24.70 43.58
CA ASN A 99 -6.62 -25.11 44.86
C ASN A 99 -7.64 -25.00 46.02
N ASP A 100 -8.80 -25.63 45.82
CA ASP A 100 -10.02 -25.48 46.62
C ASP A 100 -9.82 -25.77 48.12
N GLY A 101 -8.97 -26.74 48.47
CA GLY A 101 -8.69 -27.14 49.85
C GLY A 101 -7.84 -26.17 50.68
N ALA A 102 -7.25 -25.14 50.05
CA ALA A 102 -6.34 -24.19 50.70
C ALA A 102 -6.83 -22.72 50.69
N LEU A 103 -7.90 -22.40 49.94
CA LEU A 103 -8.38 -21.03 49.77
C LEU A 103 -9.54 -20.69 50.70
N ALA A 104 -9.40 -19.58 51.43
CA ALA A 104 -10.50 -18.96 52.15
C ALA A 104 -11.56 -18.37 51.17
N PRO A 105 -12.84 -18.24 51.58
CA PRO A 105 -13.90 -17.67 50.74
C PRO A 105 -13.56 -16.28 50.18
N GLU A 106 -12.89 -15.44 50.96
CA GLU A 106 -12.47 -14.09 50.57
C GLU A 106 -11.42 -14.14 49.44
N ALA A 107 -10.52 -15.12 49.47
CA ALA A 107 -9.52 -15.32 48.41
C ALA A 107 -10.17 -15.80 47.11
N LYS A 108 -11.20 -16.64 47.20
CA LYS A 108 -11.97 -17.09 46.02
C LYS A 108 -12.72 -15.93 45.37
N GLU A 109 -13.30 -15.04 46.17
CA GLU A 109 -13.97 -13.85 45.65
C GLU A 109 -12.98 -12.87 45.00
N ALA A 110 -11.78 -12.69 45.56
CA ALA A 110 -10.74 -11.88 44.93
C ALA A 110 -10.35 -12.42 43.54
N ILE A 111 -10.12 -13.73 43.42
CA ILE A 111 -9.82 -14.37 42.13
C ILE A 111 -11.01 -14.24 41.16
N ALA A 112 -12.23 -14.38 41.64
CA ALA A 112 -13.43 -14.21 40.82
C ALA A 112 -13.51 -12.79 40.21
N LEU A 113 -13.16 -11.75 40.98
CA LEU A 113 -13.12 -10.38 40.49
C LEU A 113 -12.02 -10.17 39.45
N GLU A 114 -10.84 -10.75 39.65
CA GLU A 114 -9.75 -10.69 38.66
C GLU A 114 -10.13 -11.40 37.35
N LEU A 115 -10.78 -12.57 37.44
CA LEU A 115 -11.31 -13.30 36.28
C LEU A 115 -12.34 -12.46 35.49
N ILE A 116 -13.24 -11.77 36.20
CA ILE A 116 -14.19 -10.83 35.58
C ILE A 116 -13.44 -9.72 34.83
N GLN A 117 -12.40 -9.15 35.43
CA GLN A 117 -11.60 -8.11 34.78
C GLN A 117 -10.90 -8.63 33.53
N VAL A 118 -10.30 -9.82 33.57
CA VAL A 118 -9.66 -10.46 32.41
C VAL A 118 -10.68 -10.67 31.27
N ARG A 119 -11.88 -11.15 31.60
CA ARG A 119 -12.98 -11.29 30.63
C ARG A 119 -13.35 -9.95 29.99
N ASP A 120 -13.52 -8.91 30.79
CA ASP A 120 -13.92 -7.60 30.29
C ASP A 120 -12.82 -6.98 29.41
N SER A 121 -11.56 -7.16 29.78
CA SER A 121 -10.40 -6.80 28.94
C SER A 121 -10.37 -7.57 27.62
N LEU A 122 -10.66 -8.88 27.63
CA LEU A 122 -10.78 -9.67 26.39
C LEU A 122 -11.92 -9.14 25.49
N MET A 123 -13.03 -8.67 26.06
CA MET A 123 -14.13 -8.08 25.26
C MET A 123 -13.75 -6.74 24.63
N VAL A 124 -12.88 -5.96 25.30
CA VAL A 124 -12.31 -4.74 24.72
C VAL A 124 -11.40 -5.12 23.54
N VAL A 125 -10.53 -6.11 23.71
CA VAL A 125 -9.67 -6.61 22.63
C VAL A 125 -10.50 -7.11 21.46
N ALA A 126 -11.56 -7.90 21.71
CA ALA A 126 -12.45 -8.43 20.67
C ALA A 126 -13.22 -7.34 19.88
N ASN A 127 -13.28 -6.11 20.38
CA ASN A 127 -13.88 -4.95 19.71
C ASN A 127 -12.84 -3.95 19.18
N THR A 128 -11.58 -4.38 19.03
CA THR A 128 -10.51 -3.53 18.47
C THR A 128 -10.86 -3.10 17.04
N GLN A 129 -10.53 -1.85 16.72
CA GLN A 129 -10.79 -1.26 15.41
C GLN A 129 -9.52 -0.80 14.71
N TYR A 130 -9.54 -0.84 13.39
CA TYR A 130 -8.57 -0.21 12.50
C TYR A 130 -9.33 0.71 11.54
N ASN A 131 -8.98 2.01 11.54
CA ASN A 131 -9.64 3.04 10.71
C ASN A 131 -11.18 3.01 10.79
N GLY A 132 -11.73 2.84 12.00
CA GLY A 132 -13.18 2.80 12.25
C GLY A 132 -13.87 1.49 11.83
N ARG A 133 -13.11 0.46 11.44
CA ARG A 133 -13.63 -0.87 11.10
C ARG A 133 -13.15 -1.90 12.11
N HIS A 134 -14.04 -2.81 12.48
CA HIS A 134 -13.74 -3.89 13.43
C HIS A 134 -12.86 -4.97 12.80
N ILE A 135 -11.76 -5.32 13.45
CA ILE A 135 -10.82 -6.32 12.90
C ILE A 135 -11.33 -7.76 12.98
N PHE A 136 -12.27 -8.04 13.91
CA PHE A 136 -12.82 -9.37 14.20
C PHE A 136 -14.18 -9.65 13.54
N ALA A 137 -14.75 -8.68 12.82
CA ALA A 137 -16.12 -8.74 12.29
C ALA A 137 -16.19 -8.83 10.75
N GLY A 138 -15.06 -9.08 10.10
CA GLY A 138 -14.96 -9.05 8.64
C GLY A 138 -15.43 -7.72 8.05
N SER A 139 -16.21 -7.78 6.97
CA SER A 139 -16.79 -6.61 6.30
C SER A 139 -18.05 -6.05 6.97
N SER A 140 -18.38 -6.48 8.20
CA SER A 140 -19.60 -6.03 8.87
C SER A 140 -19.52 -4.56 9.28
N ASN A 141 -20.62 -3.83 9.07
CA ASN A 141 -20.80 -2.45 9.53
C ASN A 141 -21.55 -2.39 10.89
N GLY A 142 -21.59 -3.50 11.63
CA GLY A 142 -22.18 -3.54 12.96
C GLY A 142 -21.53 -2.51 13.90
N ALA A 143 -22.32 -1.96 14.83
CA ALA A 143 -21.82 -0.99 15.81
C ALA A 143 -20.65 -1.58 16.63
N ASN A 144 -20.73 -2.87 16.96
CA ASN A 144 -19.72 -3.63 17.68
C ASN A 144 -19.36 -4.92 16.92
N ALA A 145 -18.11 -5.38 17.08
CA ALA A 145 -17.68 -6.67 16.57
C ALA A 145 -18.29 -7.81 17.38
N LEU A 146 -18.20 -7.69 18.71
CA LEU A 146 -18.74 -8.61 19.70
C LEU A 146 -19.89 -7.94 20.44
N ASP A 147 -21.05 -8.58 20.44
CA ASP A 147 -22.13 -8.26 21.36
C ASP A 147 -21.77 -8.75 22.77
N LYS A 148 -21.69 -7.82 23.73
CA LYS A 148 -21.28 -8.11 25.12
C LYS A 148 -22.32 -8.90 25.89
N ASP A 149 -23.60 -8.84 25.49
CA ASP A 149 -24.68 -9.50 26.23
C ASP A 149 -24.82 -10.96 25.80
N ASN A 150 -24.66 -11.23 24.50
CA ASN A 150 -24.87 -12.55 23.92
C ASN A 150 -23.57 -13.29 23.56
N TYR A 151 -22.41 -12.62 23.66
CA TYR A 151 -21.11 -13.14 23.21
C TYR A 151 -21.11 -13.61 21.76
N THR A 152 -21.85 -12.92 20.90
CA THR A 152 -21.96 -13.22 19.48
C THR A 152 -21.18 -12.22 18.65
N PHE A 153 -20.51 -12.72 17.61
CA PHE A 153 -19.81 -11.84 16.67
C PHE A 153 -20.71 -11.45 15.50
N SER A 154 -20.59 -10.19 15.09
CA SER A 154 -21.16 -9.74 13.83
C SER A 154 -20.40 -10.37 12.67
N VAL A 155 -21.07 -11.22 11.88
CA VAL A 155 -20.43 -11.94 10.77
C VAL A 155 -20.55 -11.14 9.47
N GLY A 156 -19.42 -10.61 8.99
CA GLY A 156 -19.27 -10.08 7.64
C GLY A 156 -18.54 -11.05 6.71
N SER A 157 -18.37 -10.65 5.45
CA SER A 157 -17.49 -11.37 4.51
C SER A 157 -16.02 -11.13 4.84
N SER A 158 -15.13 -11.99 4.34
CA SER A 158 -13.69 -11.78 4.45
C SER A 158 -13.28 -10.45 3.81
N VAL A 159 -12.32 -9.78 4.46
CA VAL A 159 -11.75 -8.53 3.99
C VAL A 159 -10.41 -8.85 3.37
N GLU A 160 -10.36 -8.74 2.05
CA GLU A 160 -9.15 -9.01 1.28
C GLU A 160 -8.55 -7.70 0.74
N ARG A 161 -7.24 -7.71 0.55
CA ARG A 161 -6.47 -6.66 -0.10
C ARG A 161 -5.70 -7.23 -1.26
N ARG A 162 -5.89 -6.65 -2.44
CA ARG A 162 -5.12 -7.01 -3.62
C ARG A 162 -3.76 -6.36 -3.54
N VAL A 163 -2.74 -7.18 -3.35
CA VAL A 163 -1.33 -6.76 -3.16
C VAL A 163 -0.48 -6.99 -4.42
N GLY A 164 -1.10 -7.50 -5.48
CA GLY A 164 -0.45 -7.72 -6.77
C GLY A 164 -1.46 -8.12 -7.84
N ASP A 165 -0.97 -8.55 -9.00
CA ASP A 165 -1.84 -8.79 -10.15
C ASP A 165 -2.78 -9.98 -9.97
N ASN A 166 -2.32 -11.04 -9.32
CA ASN A 166 -3.13 -12.21 -8.99
C ASN A 166 -2.91 -12.65 -7.54
N SER A 167 -2.65 -11.68 -6.66
CA SER A 167 -2.39 -11.92 -5.24
C SER A 167 -3.30 -11.07 -4.39
N THR A 168 -4.11 -11.74 -3.56
CA THR A 168 -4.91 -11.12 -2.50
C THR A 168 -4.49 -11.70 -1.16
N VAL A 169 -4.49 -10.84 -0.15
CA VAL A 169 -4.23 -11.24 1.24
C VAL A 169 -5.46 -10.92 2.07
N ARG A 170 -5.92 -11.89 2.85
CA ARG A 170 -6.96 -11.68 3.85
C ARG A 170 -6.38 -10.96 5.05
N VAL A 171 -7.00 -9.84 5.44
CA VAL A 171 -6.54 -8.98 6.53
C VAL A 171 -7.44 -9.02 7.76
N ASP A 172 -8.70 -9.44 7.61
CA ASP A 172 -9.60 -9.63 8.75
C ASP A 172 -9.27 -10.90 9.54
N VAL A 173 -9.68 -10.87 10.80
CA VAL A 173 -9.64 -12.02 11.69
C VAL A 173 -11.08 -12.48 11.94
N ASP A 174 -11.28 -13.79 11.92
CA ASP A 174 -12.58 -14.36 12.28
C ASP A 174 -12.70 -14.43 13.81
N GLY A 175 -13.45 -13.49 14.41
CA GLY A 175 -13.66 -13.43 15.85
C GLY A 175 -14.28 -14.70 16.43
N THR A 176 -15.15 -15.39 15.67
CA THR A 176 -15.77 -16.65 16.10
C THR A 176 -14.75 -17.78 16.21
N LYS A 177 -13.74 -17.81 15.32
CA LYS A 177 -12.64 -18.78 15.37
C LYS A 177 -11.62 -18.46 16.46
N ALA A 178 -11.39 -17.18 16.73
CA ALA A 178 -10.43 -16.75 17.74
C ALA A 178 -10.97 -16.96 19.17
N PHE A 179 -12.22 -16.59 19.42
CA PHE A 179 -12.77 -16.49 20.77
C PHE A 179 -13.97 -17.41 21.04
N GLY A 180 -14.43 -18.16 20.04
CA GLY A 180 -15.68 -18.92 20.09
C GLY A 180 -16.93 -18.04 19.95
N ASN A 181 -18.11 -18.65 20.05
CA ASN A 181 -19.38 -17.94 19.87
C ASN A 181 -20.43 -18.37 20.92
N GLY A 182 -21.15 -17.39 21.45
CA GLY A 182 -22.23 -17.59 22.42
C GLY A 182 -21.75 -18.35 23.66
N THR A 183 -22.48 -19.42 24.01
CA THR A 183 -22.17 -20.29 25.17
C THR A 183 -20.88 -21.09 25.02
N THR A 184 -20.36 -21.21 23.80
CA THR A 184 -19.08 -21.89 23.52
C THR A 184 -17.92 -20.92 23.37
N SER A 185 -18.08 -19.68 23.82
CA SER A 185 -17.03 -18.67 23.79
C SER A 185 -16.13 -18.72 25.04
N VAL A 186 -14.93 -18.15 24.93
CA VAL A 186 -14.05 -17.92 26.07
C VAL A 186 -14.73 -17.04 27.12
N PHE A 187 -15.56 -16.09 26.70
CA PHE A 187 -16.27 -15.17 27.60
C PHE A 187 -17.31 -15.91 28.47
N ALA A 188 -18.09 -16.80 27.85
CA ALA A 188 -19.01 -17.66 28.58
C ALA A 188 -18.27 -18.59 29.54
N LEU A 189 -17.15 -19.17 29.11
CA LEU A 189 -16.31 -20.02 29.96
C LEU A 189 -15.82 -19.28 31.20
N VAL A 190 -15.36 -18.02 31.09
CA VAL A 190 -14.94 -17.25 32.27
C VAL A 190 -16.11 -17.02 33.23
N THR A 191 -17.27 -16.67 32.71
CA THR A 191 -18.48 -16.47 33.53
C THR A 191 -18.90 -17.76 34.24
N GLU A 192 -18.79 -18.92 33.58
CA GLU A 192 -19.01 -20.23 34.20
C GLU A 192 -17.98 -20.52 35.30
N ILE A 193 -16.68 -20.29 35.05
CA ILE A 193 -15.62 -20.49 36.05
C ILE A 193 -15.86 -19.64 37.29
N VAL A 194 -16.22 -18.36 37.11
CA VAL A 194 -16.52 -17.43 38.19
C VAL A 194 -17.72 -17.90 39.02
N ALA A 195 -18.78 -18.38 38.37
CA ALA A 195 -19.95 -18.91 39.06
C ALA A 195 -19.61 -20.19 39.86
N GLU A 196 -18.89 -21.13 39.25
CA GLU A 196 -18.45 -22.37 39.90
C GLU A 196 -17.52 -22.10 41.09
N LEU A 197 -16.58 -21.15 40.95
CA LEU A 197 -15.65 -20.77 42.01
C LEU A 197 -16.39 -20.17 43.22
N ARG A 198 -17.39 -19.33 42.99
CA ARG A 198 -18.24 -18.75 44.06
C ARG A 198 -19.12 -19.78 44.75
N LEU A 199 -19.54 -20.83 44.04
CA LEU A 199 -20.28 -21.96 44.59
C LEU A 199 -19.38 -22.96 45.33
N GLY A 200 -18.06 -22.78 45.30
CA GLY A 200 -17.10 -23.74 45.88
C GLY A 200 -17.02 -25.06 45.11
N THR A 201 -17.35 -25.06 43.82
CA THR A 201 -17.18 -26.22 42.94
C THR A 201 -15.75 -26.24 42.39
N ASN A 202 -15.17 -27.43 42.26
CA ASN A 202 -13.81 -27.56 41.72
C ASN A 202 -13.75 -27.19 40.22
N ILE A 203 -13.01 -26.13 39.90
CA ILE A 203 -12.83 -25.62 38.54
C ILE A 203 -11.66 -26.25 37.77
N GLY A 204 -10.97 -27.24 38.34
CA GLY A 204 -9.78 -27.85 37.72
C GLY A 204 -10.05 -28.48 36.34
N SER A 205 -11.27 -28.98 36.12
CA SER A 205 -11.71 -29.50 34.81
C SER A 205 -11.81 -28.42 33.72
N ARG A 206 -11.88 -27.13 34.10
CA ARG A 206 -12.00 -25.99 33.18
C ARG A 206 -10.65 -25.59 32.58
N ILE A 207 -9.53 -25.93 33.22
CA ILE A 207 -8.17 -25.61 32.74
C ILE A 207 -7.96 -26.17 31.32
N ALA A 208 -8.37 -27.40 31.05
CA ALA A 208 -8.25 -28.01 29.72
C ALA A 208 -9.05 -27.24 28.64
N LYS A 209 -10.19 -26.63 29.01
CA LYS A 209 -10.96 -25.79 28.08
C LYS A 209 -10.25 -24.45 27.83
N VAL A 210 -9.66 -23.85 28.87
CA VAL A 210 -8.84 -22.63 28.73
C VAL A 210 -7.62 -22.89 27.84
N ASP A 211 -6.92 -24.01 28.04
CA ASP A 211 -5.81 -24.44 27.18
C ASP A 211 -6.25 -24.63 25.72
N GLY A 212 -7.46 -25.16 25.50
CA GLY A 212 -8.06 -25.27 24.17
C GLY A 212 -8.25 -23.90 23.49
N PHE A 213 -8.75 -22.90 24.22
CA PHE A 213 -8.86 -21.53 23.69
C PHE A 213 -7.50 -20.88 23.46
N LEU A 214 -6.51 -21.13 24.32
CA LEU A 214 -5.15 -20.64 24.11
C LEU A 214 -4.58 -21.18 22.79
N GLN A 215 -4.77 -22.48 22.51
CA GLN A 215 -4.35 -23.07 21.24
C GLN A 215 -5.13 -22.50 20.04
N GLN A 216 -6.43 -22.23 20.18
CA GLN A 216 -7.22 -21.59 19.12
C GLN A 216 -6.70 -20.18 18.80
N VAL A 217 -6.47 -19.35 19.82
CA VAL A 217 -5.94 -17.99 19.63
C VAL A 217 -4.54 -18.03 19.02
N LEU A 218 -3.65 -18.90 19.50
CA LEU A 218 -2.31 -19.07 18.91
C LEU A 218 -2.40 -19.55 17.45
N GLY A 219 -3.34 -20.43 17.14
CA GLY A 219 -3.62 -20.87 15.77
C GLY A 219 -4.01 -19.69 14.87
N VAL A 220 -4.96 -18.87 15.29
CA VAL A 220 -5.38 -17.68 14.55
C VAL A 220 -4.24 -16.65 14.46
N HIS A 221 -3.49 -16.44 15.54
CA HIS A 221 -2.34 -15.53 15.56
C HIS A 221 -1.27 -15.94 14.54
N SER A 222 -1.00 -17.24 14.41
CA SER A 222 -0.09 -17.76 13.39
C SER A 222 -0.56 -17.48 11.96
N THR A 223 -1.88 -17.53 11.70
CA THR A 223 -2.42 -17.20 10.37
C THR A 223 -2.25 -15.71 10.03
N ILE A 224 -2.37 -14.82 11.02
CA ILE A 224 -2.11 -13.39 10.85
C ILE A 224 -0.62 -13.17 10.57
N GLY A 225 0.27 -13.87 11.28
CA GLY A 225 1.70 -13.84 11.02
C GLY A 225 2.05 -14.26 9.58
N ALA A 226 1.40 -15.32 9.08
CA ALA A 226 1.56 -15.76 7.68
C ALA A 226 1.05 -14.71 6.67
N SER A 227 -0.14 -14.14 6.90
CA SER A 227 -0.65 -13.03 6.08
C SER A 227 0.28 -11.81 6.10
N HIS A 228 0.83 -11.47 7.26
CA HIS A 228 1.75 -10.34 7.42
C HIS A 228 3.06 -10.57 6.65
N ALA A 229 3.64 -11.77 6.74
CA ALA A 229 4.80 -12.15 5.94
C ALA A 229 4.52 -12.07 4.43
N SER A 230 3.33 -12.48 3.99
CA SER A 230 2.92 -12.35 2.58
C SER A 230 2.81 -10.89 2.13
N VAL A 231 2.35 -9.97 3.00
CA VAL A 231 2.28 -8.54 2.69
C VAL A 231 3.68 -7.93 2.59
N LEU A 232 4.59 -8.27 3.50
CA LEU A 232 5.97 -7.80 3.46
C LEU A 232 6.70 -8.27 2.19
N ALA A 233 6.51 -9.53 1.80
CA ALA A 233 7.08 -10.05 0.55
C ALA A 233 6.48 -9.35 -0.69
N ALA A 234 5.18 -9.05 -0.68
CA ALA A 234 4.55 -8.29 -1.75
C ALA A 234 5.08 -6.85 -1.81
N GLU A 235 5.29 -6.19 -0.67
CA GLU A 235 5.87 -4.85 -0.58
C GLU A 235 7.28 -4.80 -1.18
N GLU A 236 8.14 -5.76 -0.86
CA GLU A 236 9.48 -5.87 -1.45
C GLU A 236 9.43 -6.09 -2.97
N SER A 237 8.54 -6.95 -3.45
CA SER A 237 8.33 -7.15 -4.89
C SER A 237 7.89 -5.87 -5.59
N LEU A 238 6.91 -5.14 -5.02
CA LEU A 238 6.38 -3.90 -5.60
C LEU A 238 7.43 -2.77 -5.61
N LEU A 239 8.33 -2.72 -4.62
CA LEU A 239 9.44 -1.78 -4.61
C LEU A 239 10.42 -2.06 -5.77
N ASN A 240 10.74 -3.33 -6.00
CA ASN A 240 11.59 -3.73 -7.13
C ASN A 240 10.93 -3.39 -8.48
N ASP A 241 9.63 -3.67 -8.61
CA ASP A 241 8.85 -3.33 -9.82
C ASP A 241 8.79 -1.81 -10.05
N ALA A 242 8.59 -1.02 -8.99
CA ALA A 242 8.58 0.44 -9.08
C ALA A 242 9.91 0.99 -9.61
N VAL A 243 11.04 0.51 -9.10
CA VAL A 243 12.38 0.90 -9.58
C VAL A 243 12.61 0.48 -11.03
N ALA A 244 12.21 -0.73 -11.40
CA ALA A 244 12.35 -1.22 -12.78
C ALA A 244 11.49 -0.41 -13.76
N LEU A 245 10.25 -0.09 -13.40
CA LEU A 245 9.36 0.74 -14.20
C LEU A 245 9.84 2.18 -14.30
N GLU A 246 10.42 2.71 -13.23
CA GLU A 246 11.06 4.03 -13.22
C GLU A 246 12.22 4.10 -14.21
N GLY A 247 13.12 3.12 -14.18
CA GLY A 247 14.23 3.02 -15.14
C GLY A 247 13.73 2.91 -16.59
N ARG A 248 12.69 2.10 -16.83
CA ARG A 248 12.05 1.98 -18.15
C ARG A 248 11.42 3.30 -18.61
N ARG A 249 10.76 4.03 -17.70
CA ARG A 249 10.20 5.35 -18.03
C ARG A 249 11.32 6.33 -18.39
N SER A 250 12.39 6.36 -17.62
CA SER A 250 13.53 7.26 -17.85
C SER A 250 14.18 7.02 -19.22
N ILE A 251 14.40 5.76 -19.60
CA ILE A 251 14.94 5.40 -20.93
C ILE A 251 14.06 5.91 -22.09
N ILE A 252 12.74 5.99 -21.90
CA ILE A 252 11.79 6.38 -22.94
C ILE A 252 11.54 7.90 -22.94
N GLU A 253 11.44 8.50 -21.76
CA GLU A 253 10.93 9.87 -21.61
C GLU A 253 12.00 10.89 -21.26
N ASP A 254 13.09 10.52 -20.61
CA ASP A 254 14.08 11.48 -20.12
C ASP A 254 15.17 11.71 -21.16
N ILE A 255 15.66 12.96 -21.24
CA ILE A 255 16.78 13.31 -22.12
C ILE A 255 18.14 13.16 -21.44
N ASP A 256 19.17 12.91 -22.25
CA ASP A 256 20.54 13.27 -21.88
C ASP A 256 20.72 14.79 -21.99
N LEU A 257 20.67 15.47 -20.84
CA LEU A 257 20.84 16.92 -20.76
C LEU A 257 22.17 17.39 -21.37
N GLY A 258 23.25 16.61 -21.24
CA GLY A 258 24.55 16.96 -21.79
C GLY A 258 24.52 16.97 -23.32
N ALA A 259 23.95 15.92 -23.91
CA ALA A 259 23.78 15.83 -25.36
C ALA A 259 22.83 16.94 -25.90
N VAL A 260 21.72 17.19 -25.21
CA VAL A 260 20.74 18.21 -25.63
C VAL A 260 21.29 19.62 -25.52
N VAL A 261 22.05 19.95 -24.46
CA VAL A 261 22.71 21.26 -24.33
C VAL A 261 23.74 21.47 -25.45
N LEU A 262 24.52 20.44 -25.77
CA LEU A 262 25.48 20.49 -26.87
C LEU A 262 24.77 20.73 -28.22
N ASP A 263 23.68 20.00 -28.49
CA ASP A 263 22.91 20.18 -29.71
C ASP A 263 22.18 21.53 -29.77
N LEU A 264 21.74 22.06 -28.63
CA LEU A 264 21.18 23.40 -28.53
C LEU A 264 22.21 24.43 -28.98
N LYS A 265 23.45 24.33 -28.49
CA LYS A 265 24.54 25.25 -28.88
C LYS A 265 24.94 25.12 -30.34
N LYS A 266 24.98 23.90 -30.89
CA LYS A 266 25.18 23.69 -32.34
C LYS A 266 24.08 24.39 -33.15
N GLN A 267 22.83 24.29 -32.72
CA GLN A 267 21.68 24.82 -33.46
C GLN A 267 21.58 26.34 -33.35
N GLU A 268 21.91 26.92 -32.19
CA GLU A 268 22.07 28.37 -32.02
C GLU A 268 23.14 28.92 -32.98
N LEU A 269 24.31 28.27 -33.03
CA LEU A 269 25.42 28.67 -33.90
C LEU A 269 25.07 28.51 -35.38
N ALA A 270 24.43 27.40 -35.77
CA ALA A 270 23.98 27.17 -37.14
C ALA A 270 22.92 28.19 -37.58
N TYR A 271 21.99 28.56 -36.69
CA TYR A 271 20.98 29.58 -36.97
C TYR A 271 21.60 30.97 -37.15
N GLN A 272 22.55 31.36 -36.28
CA GLN A 272 23.32 32.61 -36.42
C GLN A 272 24.11 32.64 -37.74
N ALA A 273 24.76 31.53 -38.10
CA ALA A 273 25.48 31.40 -39.36
C ALA A 273 24.53 31.54 -40.56
N ALA A 274 23.36 30.88 -40.53
CA ALA A 274 22.34 30.98 -41.57
C ALA A 274 21.81 32.41 -41.74
N LEU A 275 21.55 33.14 -40.65
CA LEU A 275 21.20 34.57 -40.67
C LEU A 275 22.27 35.42 -41.35
N SER A 276 23.54 35.19 -41.01
CA SER A 276 24.67 35.93 -41.59
C SER A 276 24.85 35.65 -43.09
N ALA A 277 24.64 34.40 -43.52
CA ALA A 277 24.69 34.00 -44.91
C ALA A 277 23.51 34.59 -45.70
N ALA A 278 22.29 34.51 -45.13
CA ALA A 278 21.09 35.10 -45.69
C ALA A 278 21.25 36.60 -45.93
N ALA A 279 21.78 37.33 -44.93
CA ALA A 279 22.05 38.76 -45.03
C ALA A 279 23.02 39.11 -46.17
N ARG A 280 24.03 38.27 -46.44
CA ARG A 280 24.97 38.46 -47.55
C ARG A 280 24.36 38.13 -48.92
N THR A 281 23.46 37.14 -49.00
CA THR A 281 22.79 36.77 -50.27
C THR A 281 21.61 37.67 -50.64
N LEU A 282 20.96 38.30 -49.66
CA LEU A 282 19.83 39.21 -49.86
C LEU A 282 20.25 40.67 -50.07
N GLN A 283 21.51 41.02 -49.82
CA GLN A 283 22.06 42.29 -50.28
C GLN A 283 22.13 42.28 -51.81
N PRO A 284 21.37 43.13 -52.52
CA PRO A 284 21.70 43.39 -53.91
C PRO A 284 23.05 44.12 -53.90
N SER A 285 24.06 43.59 -54.60
CA SER A 285 25.10 44.48 -55.13
C SER A 285 24.39 45.40 -56.14
N LEU A 286 23.85 46.52 -55.65
CA LEU A 286 23.35 47.61 -56.49
C LEU A 286 24.42 48.10 -57.48
N MET A 287 25.70 47.78 -57.23
CA MET A 287 26.84 48.02 -58.12
C MET A 287 27.01 47.01 -59.29
N ASP A 288 26.34 45.84 -59.29
CA ASP A 288 26.37 44.91 -60.43
C ASP A 288 25.21 45.10 -61.41
N PHE A 289 24.16 45.83 -61.02
CA PHE A 289 23.05 46.17 -61.93
C PHE A 289 23.33 47.44 -62.76
N LEU A 290 24.43 48.14 -62.49
CA LEU A 290 24.87 49.36 -63.18
C LEU A 290 26.16 49.17 -63.99
N ARG A 291 26.27 48.07 -64.75
CA ARG A 291 27.21 47.97 -65.89
C ARG A 291 26.46 47.64 -67.18
#